data_AF-A0A2E0SSC4-F1
#
_entry.id   AF-A0A2E0SSC4-F1
#
_cell.length_a   1.000
_cell.length_b   1.000
_cell.length_c   1.000
_cell.angle_alpha   90.00
_cell.angle_beta   90.00
_cell.angle_gamma   90.00
#
_symmetry.space_group_name_H-M   'P 1'
#
loop_
_entity.id
_entity.type
_entity.pdbx_description
1 polymer ?
#
loop_
_entity_poly.entity_id
_entity_poly.type
_entity_poly.pdbx_seq_one_letter_code
_entity_poly.pdbx_strand_id
1 'polypeptide(L)'
;EPYVGFTLTDGDRVVFRADAEQGELFGALQARLARVMGRDFIDNALPIDATRDEIYAASARLGTALQLPEDAWPATRDAFEEYWVERVAGLEFTPEALIVAEQLMHPSGPWWLRRAMPFVVEVTAALAPAAVRAPLGLTEDPARHARALRRARTLVRVTPGPLRRLPSRLLLRGLVAGRPHSARMP
;
A
#
# COMPACT_ATOMS: atom_id res chain seq x y z
N GLU A 1 0.53 -2.61 -28.35
CA GLU A 1 0.65 -1.13 -28.32
C GLU A 1 -0.72 -0.52 -28.13
N PRO A 2 -0.92 0.50 -27.29
CA PRO A 2 -2.26 0.99 -27.01
C PRO A 2 -2.65 2.02 -28.09
N TYR A 3 -3.01 1.50 -29.28
CA TYR A 3 -3.49 2.26 -30.44
C TYR A 3 -4.78 3.05 -30.18
N VAL A 4 -5.41 2.84 -29.02
CA VAL A 4 -6.68 3.46 -28.65
C VAL A 4 -6.43 4.67 -27.76
N GLY A 5 -6.95 5.82 -28.17
CA GLY A 5 -7.01 7.05 -27.38
C GLY A 5 -8.25 7.08 -26.48
N PHE A 6 -8.15 7.73 -25.32
CA PHE A 6 -9.29 7.91 -24.41
C PHE A 6 -9.51 9.39 -24.14
N THR A 7 -10.74 9.84 -24.28
CA THR A 7 -11.15 11.19 -23.90
C THR A 7 -12.34 11.09 -22.96
N LEU A 8 -12.26 11.77 -21.82
CA LEU A 8 -13.36 11.94 -20.88
C LEU A 8 -13.86 13.38 -20.99
N THR A 9 -15.15 13.54 -21.24
CA THR A 9 -15.83 14.84 -21.32
C THR A 9 -16.88 14.98 -20.23
N ASP A 10 -17.13 16.21 -19.79
CA ASP A 10 -18.23 16.61 -18.92
C ASP A 10 -18.94 17.78 -19.62
N GLY A 11 -20.07 17.47 -20.28
CA GLY A 11 -20.69 18.37 -21.26
C GLY A 11 -19.73 18.72 -22.40
N ASP A 12 -19.55 20.01 -22.65
CA ASP A 12 -18.63 20.53 -23.67
C ASP A 12 -17.16 20.61 -23.21
N ARG A 13 -16.89 20.29 -21.94
CA ARG A 13 -15.54 20.38 -21.36
C ARG A 13 -14.83 19.03 -21.46
N VAL A 14 -13.62 19.01 -22.02
CA VAL A 14 -12.73 17.86 -21.92
C VAL A 14 -12.09 17.84 -20.52
N VAL A 15 -12.41 16.80 -19.74
CA VAL A 15 -11.90 16.60 -18.37
C VAL A 15 -10.56 15.87 -18.38
N PHE A 16 -10.39 14.93 -19.32
CA PHE A 16 -9.16 14.17 -19.45
C PHE A 16 -8.99 13.71 -20.90
N ARG A 17 -7.78 13.82 -21.43
CA ARG A 17 -7.43 13.34 -22.77
C ARG A 17 -6.11 12.60 -22.72
N ALA A 18 -6.12 11.37 -23.19
CA ALA A 18 -4.96 10.53 -23.37
C ALA A 18 -4.93 10.04 -24.82
N ASP A 19 -4.32 10.85 -25.68
CA ASP A 19 -4.09 10.51 -27.09
C ASP A 19 -3.34 9.18 -27.24
N ALA A 20 -3.53 8.53 -28.39
CA ALA A 20 -2.70 7.41 -28.78
C ALA A 20 -1.26 7.92 -28.95
N GLU A 21 -0.30 7.22 -28.36
CA GLU A 21 1.13 7.59 -28.41
C GLU A 21 1.85 6.56 -29.29
N GLN A 22 2.71 7.04 -30.19
CA GLN A 22 3.54 6.22 -31.07
C GLN A 22 5.00 6.30 -30.62
N GLY A 23 5.68 5.15 -30.51
CA GLY A 23 7.06 5.03 -30.04
C GLY A 23 7.32 3.63 -29.45
N GLU A 24 8.55 3.38 -28.95
CA GLU A 24 8.84 2.12 -28.24
C GLU A 24 7.83 1.88 -27.11
N LEU A 25 7.35 0.65 -27.01
CA LEU A 25 6.25 0.20 -26.13
C LEU A 25 6.32 0.80 -24.71
N PHE A 26 7.52 0.82 -24.14
CA PHE A 26 7.78 1.32 -22.78
C PHE A 26 7.77 2.84 -22.71
N GLY A 27 8.35 3.54 -23.69
CA GLY A 27 8.33 5.01 -23.74
C GLY A 27 6.92 5.57 -23.90
N ALA A 28 6.10 4.95 -24.75
CA ALA A 28 4.70 5.33 -24.95
C ALA A 28 3.84 5.10 -23.68
N LEU A 29 4.09 4.00 -22.95
CA LEU A 29 3.44 3.73 -21.67
C LEU A 29 3.87 4.73 -20.59
N GLN A 30 5.16 5.04 -20.51
CA GLN A 30 5.73 5.96 -19.54
C GLN A 30 5.21 7.39 -19.75
N ALA A 31 5.10 7.85 -21.00
CA ALA A 31 4.51 9.13 -21.35
C ALA A 31 3.02 9.23 -20.97
N ARG A 32 2.25 8.14 -21.15
CA ARG A 32 0.86 8.06 -20.69
C ARG A 32 0.72 7.99 -19.18
N LEU A 33 1.58 7.20 -18.52
CA LEU A 33 1.65 7.14 -17.06
C LEU A 33 2.02 8.51 -16.48
N ALA A 34 2.89 9.29 -17.11
CA ALA A 34 3.19 10.65 -16.71
C ALA A 34 1.95 11.57 -16.74
N ARG A 35 1.09 11.46 -17.77
CA ARG A 35 -0.18 12.23 -17.82
C ARG A 35 -1.17 11.82 -16.74
N VAL A 36 -1.13 10.56 -16.32
CA VAL A 36 -2.09 9.98 -15.37
C VAL A 36 -1.61 10.08 -13.91
N MET A 37 -0.30 10.03 -13.69
CA MET A 37 0.34 9.92 -12.37
C MET A 37 1.29 11.07 -12.03
N GLY A 38 1.57 11.94 -13.00
CA GLY A 38 2.48 13.08 -12.86
C GLY A 38 3.91 12.76 -13.33
N ARG A 39 4.66 13.81 -13.68
CA ARG A 39 6.06 13.71 -14.12
C ARG A 39 6.99 13.24 -12.99
N ASP A 40 6.77 13.72 -11.78
CA ASP A 40 7.49 13.27 -10.57
C ASP A 40 7.38 11.77 -10.31
N PHE A 41 6.28 11.13 -10.73
CA PHE A 41 6.13 9.68 -10.60
C PHE A 41 7.10 8.94 -11.53
N ILE A 42 7.28 9.43 -12.76
CA ILE A 42 8.21 8.83 -13.72
C ILE A 42 9.65 9.03 -13.27
N ASP A 43 9.99 10.20 -12.72
CA ASP A 43 11.35 10.49 -12.25
C ASP A 43 11.77 9.62 -11.05
N ASN A 44 10.80 9.09 -10.30
CA ASN A 44 11.03 8.16 -9.19
C ASN A 44 10.68 6.69 -9.54
N ALA A 45 10.14 6.44 -10.72
CA ALA A 45 9.77 5.10 -11.13
C ALA A 45 11.02 4.37 -11.60
N LEU A 46 11.37 3.29 -10.89
CA LEU A 46 12.29 2.31 -11.42
C LEU A 46 11.51 1.45 -12.42
N PRO A 47 11.89 1.41 -13.71
CA PRO A 47 11.32 0.45 -14.64
C PRO A 47 11.72 -0.95 -14.17
N ILE A 48 10.75 -1.67 -13.62
CA ILE A 48 10.89 -3.08 -13.30
C ILE A 48 10.34 -3.81 -14.52
N ASP A 49 11.23 -4.11 -15.47
CA ASP A 49 10.92 -5.03 -16.57
C ASP A 49 11.04 -6.44 -16.03
N ALA A 50 10.03 -6.86 -15.28
CA ALA A 50 10.02 -8.15 -14.63
C ALA A 50 8.60 -8.73 -14.58
N THR A 51 8.49 -10.00 -14.91
CA THR A 51 7.23 -10.75 -14.71
C THR A 51 6.89 -10.84 -13.21
N ARG A 52 5.63 -11.20 -12.87
CA ARG A 52 5.26 -11.43 -11.47
C ARG A 52 6.18 -12.45 -10.79
N ASP A 53 6.63 -13.44 -11.55
CA ASP A 53 7.48 -14.52 -11.04
C ASP A 53 8.91 -14.04 -10.80
N GLU A 54 9.41 -13.10 -11.59
CA GLU A 54 10.70 -12.45 -11.33
C GLU A 54 10.66 -11.53 -10.11
N ILE A 55 9.57 -10.77 -9.90
CA ILE A 55 9.38 -9.98 -8.67
C ILE A 55 9.36 -10.89 -7.45
N TYR A 56 8.68 -12.03 -7.57
CA TYR A 56 8.62 -13.05 -6.53
C TYR A 56 10.01 -13.63 -6.22
N ALA A 57 10.76 -14.04 -7.25
CA ALA A 57 12.13 -14.53 -7.11
C ALA A 57 13.08 -13.47 -6.52
N ALA A 58 12.91 -12.19 -6.86
CA ALA A 58 13.68 -11.10 -6.27
C ALA A 58 13.36 -10.88 -4.78
N SER A 59 12.11 -11.12 -4.38
CA SER A 59 11.66 -10.99 -2.99
C SER A 59 12.28 -12.05 -2.07
N ALA A 60 12.57 -13.26 -2.59
CA ALA A 60 13.31 -14.29 -1.86
C ALA A 60 14.69 -13.76 -1.39
N ARG A 61 15.44 -13.11 -2.29
CA ARG A 61 16.74 -12.49 -1.98
C ARG A 61 16.63 -11.40 -0.93
N LEU A 62 15.57 -10.59 -0.98
CA LEU A 62 15.29 -9.59 0.05
C LEU A 62 14.98 -10.24 1.41
N GLY A 63 14.20 -11.32 1.42
CA GLY A 63 13.93 -12.12 2.61
C GLY A 63 15.23 -12.65 3.24
N THR A 64 16.12 -13.22 2.44
CA THR A 64 17.42 -13.70 2.91
C THR A 64 18.30 -12.59 3.46
N ALA A 65 18.30 -11.41 2.82
CA ALA A 65 18.99 -10.23 3.35
C ALA A 65 18.43 -9.77 4.71
N LEU A 66 17.16 -10.05 4.97
CA LEU A 66 16.47 -9.85 6.25
C LEU A 66 16.60 -11.06 7.20
N GLN A 67 17.58 -11.93 6.97
CA GLN A 67 17.92 -13.11 7.78
C GLN A 67 16.89 -14.25 7.74
N LEU A 68 16.00 -14.27 6.74
CA LEU A 68 15.17 -15.46 6.51
C LEU A 68 16.03 -16.58 5.90
N PRO A 69 15.97 -17.81 6.42
CA PRO A 69 16.58 -18.97 5.77
C PRO A 69 16.09 -19.12 4.32
N GLU A 70 16.98 -19.46 3.39
CA GLU A 70 16.66 -19.54 1.96
C GLU A 70 15.63 -20.65 1.66
N ASP A 71 15.68 -21.74 2.41
CA ASP A 71 14.76 -22.88 2.32
C ASP A 71 13.38 -22.61 2.93
N ALA A 72 13.24 -21.56 3.75
CA ALA A 72 11.96 -21.16 4.33
C ALA A 72 11.08 -20.36 3.36
N TRP A 73 11.66 -19.83 2.28
CA TRP A 73 10.89 -19.10 1.26
C TRP A 73 10.29 -20.09 0.24
N PRO A 74 8.99 -20.00 -0.09
CA PRO A 74 8.40 -20.93 -1.06
C PRO A 74 9.09 -20.83 -2.44
N ALA A 75 9.22 -21.97 -3.13
CA ALA A 75 9.99 -22.02 -4.37
C ALA A 75 9.30 -21.29 -5.55
N THR A 76 7.97 -21.19 -5.52
CA THR A 76 7.16 -20.61 -6.59
C THR A 76 6.10 -19.67 -6.04
N ARG A 77 5.62 -18.76 -6.88
CA ARG A 77 4.54 -17.85 -6.53
C ARG A 77 3.25 -18.58 -6.13
N ASP A 78 2.94 -19.69 -6.80
CA ASP A 78 1.73 -20.46 -6.51
C ASP A 78 1.89 -21.21 -5.16
N ALA A 79 3.07 -21.76 -4.87
CA ALA A 79 3.37 -22.34 -3.55
C ALA A 79 3.33 -21.27 -2.43
N PHE A 80 3.70 -20.03 -2.74
CA PHE A 80 3.54 -18.92 -1.81
C PHE A 80 2.09 -18.55 -1.55
N GLU A 81 1.24 -18.57 -2.57
CA GLU A 81 -0.19 -18.30 -2.39
C GLU A 81 -0.81 -19.35 -1.43
N GLU A 82 -0.50 -20.63 -1.63
CA GLU A 82 -0.94 -21.72 -0.75
C GLU A 82 -0.43 -21.51 0.69
N TYR A 83 0.88 -21.29 0.85
CA TYR A 83 1.49 -20.99 2.15
C TYR A 83 0.85 -19.76 2.81
N TRP A 84 0.62 -18.68 2.06
CA TRP A 84 0.07 -17.44 2.58
C TRP A 84 -1.37 -17.63 3.06
N VAL A 85 -2.20 -18.30 2.28
CA VAL A 85 -3.59 -18.62 2.66
C VAL A 85 -3.62 -19.48 3.92
N GLU A 86 -2.78 -20.52 3.99
CA GLU A 86 -2.68 -21.37 5.18
C GLU A 86 -2.25 -20.58 6.41
N ARG A 87 -1.18 -19.77 6.30
CA ARG A 87 -0.67 -18.98 7.42
C ARG A 87 -1.65 -17.92 7.90
N VAL A 88 -2.32 -17.23 6.99
CA VAL A 88 -3.33 -16.22 7.31
C VAL A 88 -4.56 -16.86 7.98
N ALA A 89 -4.96 -18.05 7.54
CA ALA A 89 -6.06 -18.79 8.15
C ALA A 89 -5.72 -19.26 9.58
N GLY A 90 -4.45 -19.57 9.85
CA GLY A 90 -3.96 -19.97 11.17
C GLY A 90 -3.52 -18.81 12.08
N LEU A 91 -3.79 -17.55 11.75
CA LEU A 91 -3.42 -16.42 12.59
C LEU A 91 -4.22 -16.41 13.89
N GLU A 92 -3.51 -16.41 15.02
CA GLU A 92 -4.11 -16.21 16.33
C GLU A 92 -4.07 -14.72 16.70
N PHE A 93 -5.24 -14.17 17.06
CA PHE A 93 -5.38 -12.80 17.52
C PHE A 93 -5.35 -12.76 19.04
N THR A 94 -4.18 -12.52 19.61
CA THR A 94 -4.04 -12.38 21.07
C THR A 94 -4.61 -11.05 21.56
N PRO A 95 -5.05 -10.95 22.83
CA PRO A 95 -5.50 -9.68 23.41
C PRO A 95 -4.47 -8.56 23.26
N GLU A 96 -3.18 -8.85 23.40
CA GLU A 96 -2.09 -7.89 23.26
C GLU A 96 -1.98 -7.37 21.82
N ALA A 97 -2.10 -8.26 20.83
CA ALA A 97 -2.08 -7.88 19.42
C ALA A 97 -3.27 -6.97 19.07
N LEU A 98 -4.45 -7.27 19.61
CA LEU A 98 -5.65 -6.45 19.42
C LEU A 98 -5.51 -5.06 20.07
N ILE A 99 -4.85 -4.95 21.22
CA ILE A 99 -4.53 -3.65 21.83
C ILE A 99 -3.61 -2.83 20.93
N VAL A 100 -2.57 -3.45 20.37
CA VAL A 100 -1.64 -2.76 19.45
C VAL A 100 -2.38 -2.33 18.18
N ALA A 101 -3.23 -3.20 17.62
CA ALA A 101 -4.05 -2.86 16.47
C ALA A 101 -4.99 -1.68 16.76
N GLU A 102 -5.67 -1.69 17.91
CA GLU A 102 -6.54 -0.60 18.37
C GLU A 102 -5.77 0.72 18.48
N GLN A 103 -4.56 0.69 19.06
CA GLN A 103 -3.68 1.86 19.15
C GLN A 103 -3.24 2.37 17.78
N LEU A 104 -2.98 1.47 16.82
CA LEU A 104 -2.64 1.83 15.46
C LEU A 104 -3.83 2.44 14.71
N MET A 105 -5.06 1.96 14.95
CA MET A 105 -6.28 2.48 14.34
C MET A 105 -6.74 3.80 14.98
N HIS A 106 -6.47 3.97 16.27
CA HIS A 106 -6.83 5.14 17.08
C HIS A 106 -5.61 5.78 17.75
N PRO A 107 -4.62 6.27 16.97
CA PRO A 107 -3.37 6.74 17.52
C PRO A 107 -3.55 8.03 18.31
N SER A 108 -2.83 8.10 19.43
CA SER A 108 -2.55 9.35 20.11
C SER A 108 -1.62 10.19 19.24
N GLY A 109 -2.02 11.41 18.88
CA GLY A 109 -1.20 12.27 18.04
C GLY A 109 -1.90 13.56 17.66
N PRO A 110 -1.28 14.37 16.78
CA PRO A 110 -1.88 15.59 16.28
C PRO A 110 -3.27 15.34 15.69
N TRP A 111 -4.18 16.30 15.85
CA TRP A 111 -5.58 16.16 15.41
C TRP A 111 -5.71 15.81 13.91
N TRP A 112 -4.79 16.28 13.06
CA TRP A 112 -4.80 16.00 11.63
C TRP A 112 -4.54 14.51 11.35
N LEU A 113 -3.70 13.86 12.15
CA LEU A 113 -3.43 12.43 12.05
C LEU A 113 -4.71 11.68 12.39
N ARG A 114 -5.29 11.97 13.57
CA ARG A 114 -6.55 11.38 14.03
C ARG A 114 -7.68 11.53 13.01
N ARG A 115 -7.69 12.61 12.23
CA ARG A 115 -8.67 12.83 11.16
C ARG A 115 -8.38 12.01 9.90
N ALA A 116 -7.11 11.79 9.56
CA ALA A 116 -6.71 10.96 8.42
C ALA A 116 -6.86 9.45 8.70
N MET A 117 -6.75 9.04 9.96
CA MET A 117 -6.71 7.62 10.35
C MET A 117 -7.90 6.78 9.87
N PRO A 118 -9.17 7.19 9.97
CA PRO A 118 -10.29 6.38 9.46
C PRO A 118 -10.17 6.05 7.97
N PHE A 119 -9.51 6.91 7.18
CA PHE A 119 -9.21 6.63 5.79
C PHE A 119 -8.06 5.62 5.63
N VAL A 120 -7.02 5.72 6.45
CA VAL A 120 -5.90 4.74 6.47
C VAL A 120 -6.39 3.36 6.90
N VAL A 121 -7.22 3.29 7.94
CA VAL A 121 -7.88 2.06 8.39
C VAL A 121 -8.73 1.46 7.28
N GLU A 122 -9.46 2.29 6.54
CA GLU A 122 -10.26 1.82 5.42
C GLU A 122 -9.42 1.27 4.26
N VAL A 123 -8.32 1.94 3.92
CA VAL A 123 -7.37 1.42 2.93
C VAL A 123 -6.75 0.11 3.41
N THR A 124 -6.47 -0.01 4.70
CA THR A 124 -5.95 -1.24 5.33
C THR A 124 -6.98 -2.37 5.22
N ALA A 125 -8.24 -2.11 5.56
CA ALA A 125 -9.35 -3.06 5.42
C ALA A 125 -9.49 -3.55 3.96
N ALA A 126 -9.37 -2.64 2.99
CA ALA A 126 -9.44 -2.96 1.58
C ALA A 126 -8.28 -3.83 1.07
N LEU A 127 -7.13 -3.82 1.75
CA LEU A 127 -5.96 -4.62 1.41
C LEU A 127 -5.89 -5.93 2.21
N ALA A 128 -6.56 -5.99 3.36
CA ALA A 128 -6.50 -7.12 4.27
C ALA A 128 -7.36 -8.32 3.79
N PRO A 129 -6.86 -9.56 3.98
CA PRO A 129 -7.68 -10.77 3.82
C PRO A 129 -8.88 -10.78 4.76
N ALA A 130 -9.96 -11.48 4.38
CA ALA A 130 -11.20 -11.53 5.17
C ALA A 130 -11.00 -12.09 6.60
N ALA A 131 -10.13 -13.09 6.73
CA ALA A 131 -9.78 -13.68 8.03
C ALA A 131 -9.18 -12.67 9.03
N VAL A 132 -8.55 -11.60 8.52
CA VAL A 132 -7.92 -10.55 9.34
C VAL A 132 -8.91 -9.42 9.65
N ARG A 133 -9.89 -9.19 8.78
CA ARG A 133 -10.84 -8.08 8.94
C ARG A 133 -11.79 -8.26 10.12
N ALA A 134 -12.38 -9.45 10.25
CA ALA A 134 -13.39 -9.69 11.28
C ALA A 134 -12.86 -9.55 12.72
N PRO A 135 -11.68 -10.12 13.10
CA PRO A 135 -11.13 -9.94 14.45
C PRO A 135 -10.76 -8.49 14.79
N LEU A 136 -10.41 -7.70 13.77
CA LEU A 136 -10.06 -6.28 13.91
C LEU A 136 -11.26 -5.34 13.81
N GLY A 137 -12.49 -5.86 13.63
CA GLY A 137 -13.69 -5.05 13.47
C GLY A 137 -13.69 -4.17 12.22
N LEU A 138 -12.92 -4.53 11.19
CA LEU A 138 -12.82 -3.77 9.95
C LEU A 138 -14.07 -3.94 9.09
N THR A 139 -14.32 -2.97 8.22
CA THR A 139 -15.49 -3.00 7.34
C THR A 139 -15.39 -4.14 6.32
N GLU A 140 -16.52 -4.72 5.95
CA GLU A 140 -16.62 -5.75 4.91
C GLU A 140 -17.19 -5.20 3.58
N ASP A 141 -17.46 -3.88 3.49
CA ASP A 141 -18.12 -3.26 2.32
C ASP A 141 -17.19 -3.17 1.09
N PRO A 142 -17.39 -3.97 0.03
CA PRO A 142 -16.52 -3.98 -1.14
C PRO A 142 -16.56 -2.66 -1.93
N ALA A 143 -17.71 -1.97 -1.95
CA ALA A 143 -17.85 -0.69 -2.64
C ALA A 143 -17.11 0.42 -1.90
N ARG A 144 -17.10 0.39 -0.57
CA ARG A 144 -16.29 1.30 0.26
C ARG A 144 -14.80 1.04 0.07
N HIS A 145 -14.37 -0.22 0.08
CA HIS A 145 -12.99 -0.63 -0.22
C HIS A 145 -12.52 -0.14 -1.59
N ALA A 146 -13.31 -0.38 -2.65
CA ALA A 146 -12.96 0.04 -4.00
C ALA A 146 -12.86 1.57 -4.11
N ARG A 147 -13.74 2.32 -3.44
CA ARG A 147 -13.66 3.79 -3.37
C ARG A 147 -12.42 4.25 -2.63
N ALA A 148 -12.07 3.61 -1.51
CA ALA A 148 -10.91 3.95 -0.71
C ALA A 148 -9.61 3.72 -1.49
N LEU A 149 -9.46 2.57 -2.15
CA LEU A 149 -8.29 2.27 -3.00
C LEU A 149 -8.18 3.25 -4.18
N ARG A 150 -9.29 3.61 -4.84
CA ARG A 150 -9.26 4.63 -5.90
C ARG A 150 -8.78 5.98 -5.36
N ARG A 151 -9.31 6.41 -4.21
CA ARG A 151 -8.88 7.66 -3.55
C ARG A 151 -7.42 7.60 -3.12
N ALA A 152 -6.96 6.48 -2.56
CA ALA A 152 -5.58 6.29 -2.13
C ALA A 152 -4.62 6.38 -3.33
N ARG A 153 -4.96 5.73 -4.46
CA ARG A 153 -4.21 5.85 -5.71
C ARG A 153 -4.12 7.29 -6.20
N THR A 154 -5.21 8.05 -6.15
CA THR A 154 -5.21 9.47 -6.50
C THR A 154 -4.34 10.28 -5.53
N LEU A 155 -4.51 10.10 -4.22
CA LEU A 155 -3.76 10.81 -3.18
C LEU A 155 -2.25 10.54 -3.28
N VAL A 156 -1.85 9.28 -3.46
CA VAL A 156 -0.44 8.91 -3.67
C VAL A 156 0.12 9.53 -4.95
N ARG A 157 -0.68 9.80 -5.97
CA ARG A 157 -0.22 10.52 -7.18
C ARG A 157 -0.03 12.01 -6.92
N VAL A 158 -1.01 12.65 -6.29
CA VAL A 158 -1.05 14.11 -6.18
C VAL A 158 -0.32 14.66 -4.95
N THR A 159 0.00 13.84 -3.95
CA THR A 159 0.63 14.32 -2.71
C THR A 159 2.11 14.69 -2.97
N PRO A 160 2.52 15.95 -2.79
CA PRO A 160 3.90 16.40 -2.96
C PRO A 160 4.89 15.68 -2.03
N GLY A 161 6.13 15.47 -2.49
CA GLY A 161 7.18 14.75 -1.77
C GLY A 161 7.44 15.18 -0.31
N PRO A 162 7.44 16.48 0.05
CA PRO A 162 7.62 16.93 1.43
C PRO A 162 6.53 16.43 2.38
N LEU A 163 5.27 16.39 1.91
CA LEU A 163 4.12 15.92 2.68
C LEU A 163 4.16 14.41 2.92
N ARG A 164 4.79 13.63 2.03
CA ARG A 164 5.00 12.19 2.25
C ARG A 164 6.01 11.87 3.34
N ARG A 165 6.98 12.77 3.61
CA ARG A 165 8.07 12.57 4.59
C ARG A 165 7.78 13.18 5.97
N LEU A 166 6.73 13.99 6.08
CA LEU A 166 6.31 14.64 7.32
C LEU A 166 5.79 13.66 8.38
N PRO A 167 4.91 12.69 8.04
CA PRO A 167 4.35 11.76 9.02
C PRO A 167 5.43 10.91 9.68
N SER A 168 6.36 10.34 8.93
CA SER A 168 7.41 9.48 9.48
C SER A 168 8.30 10.23 10.48
N ARG A 169 8.69 11.47 10.19
CA ARG A 169 9.50 12.30 11.10
C ARG A 169 8.80 12.67 12.40
N LEU A 170 7.48 12.86 12.37
CA LEU A 170 6.70 13.21 13.55
C LEU A 170 6.30 11.97 14.37
N LEU A 171 5.96 10.87 13.71
CA LEU A 171 5.61 9.59 14.36
C LEU A 171 6.81 8.94 15.04
N LEU A 172 7.98 8.94 14.40
CA LEU A 172 9.22 8.40 14.99
C LEU A 172 9.69 9.24 16.19
N ARG A 173 9.44 10.56 16.19
CA ARG A 173 9.70 11.41 17.36
C ARG A 173 8.82 11.08 18.55
N GLY A 174 7.58 10.63 18.31
CA GLY A 174 6.66 10.18 19.36
C GLY A 174 7.02 8.82 19.93
N LEU A 175 7.46 7.87 19.09
CA LEU A 175 7.85 6.51 19.52
C LEU A 175 9.14 6.51 20.35
N VAL A 176 10.12 7.36 20.02
CA VAL A 176 11.34 7.52 20.83
C VAL A 176 11.07 8.24 22.17
N ALA A 177 9.98 9.01 22.26
CA ALA A 177 9.56 9.70 23.48
C ALA A 177 8.63 8.87 24.39
N GLY A 178 8.22 7.67 23.95
CA GLY A 178 7.50 6.70 24.77
C GLY A 178 8.42 6.11 25.84
N ARG A 179 8.21 6.55 27.08
CA ARG A 179 8.99 6.17 28.28
C ARG A 179 9.28 4.65 28.37
N PRO A 180 10.44 4.24 28.92
CA PRO A 180 10.71 2.85 29.22
C PRO A 180 9.61 2.30 30.14
N HIS A 181 9.03 1.17 29.74
CA HIS A 181 8.13 0.38 30.56
C HIS A 181 8.92 -0.06 31.80
N SER A 182 8.76 0.68 32.90
CA SER A 182 9.34 0.33 34.18
C SER A 182 8.58 -0.87 34.70
N ALA A 183 9.09 -2.07 34.41
CA ALA A 183 8.68 -3.29 35.07
C ALA A 183 9.00 -3.17 36.57
N ARG A 184 8.02 -2.79 37.38
CA ARG A 184 7.96 -3.21 38.78
C ARG A 184 7.11 -4.48 38.81
N MET A 185 7.76 -5.64 38.91
CA MET A 185 7.12 -6.83 39.45
C MET A 185 7.09 -6.72 40.99
N PRO A 186 6.00 -7.16 41.64
CA PRO A 186 6.00 -7.46 43.07
C PRO A 186 6.83 -8.72 43.39
#